data_AF-C7G9X2-F1
#
_entry.id   AF-C7G9X2-F1
#
_cell.length_a   1.000
_cell.length_b   1.000
_cell.length_c   1.000
_cell.angle_alpha   90.00
_cell.angle_beta   90.00
_cell.angle_gamma   90.00
#
_symmetry.space_group_name_H-M   'P 1'
#
loop_
_entity.id
_entity.type
_entity.pdbx_description
1 polymer ?
#
loop_
_entity_poly.entity_id
_entity_poly.type
_entity_poly.pdbx_seq_one_letter_code
_entity_poly.pdbx_strand_id
1 'polypeptide(L)'
;MRSGQKGALEQAHTMLRMILPKGTSFEFLTQWDVNLIVNHINSTPRESLGGKTPYEAALETLGEDILKAFQLKPIALDEVNLTPSILYH
;
A
#
# COMPACT_ATOMS: atom_id res chain seq x y z
N MET A 1 -13.75 19.01 0.53
CA MET A 1 -13.12 17.84 -0.10
C MET A 1 -13.00 18.13 -1.60
N ARG A 2 -11.80 18.10 -2.20
CA ARG A 2 -11.62 18.28 -3.65
C ARG A 2 -12.17 17.05 -4.38
N SER A 3 -12.76 17.22 -5.57
CA SER A 3 -13.51 16.17 -6.28
C SER A 3 -12.76 14.85 -6.52
N GLY A 4 -11.42 14.90 -6.71
CA GLY A 4 -10.58 13.71 -6.91
C GLY A 4 -10.10 13.01 -5.64
N GLN A 5 -10.18 13.65 -4.47
CA GLN A 5 -9.64 13.08 -3.22
C GLN A 5 -10.40 11.83 -2.78
N LYS A 6 -11.73 11.82 -2.97
CA LYS A 6 -12.56 10.66 -2.61
C LYS A 6 -12.22 9.45 -3.48
N GLY A 7 -12.06 9.64 -4.80
CA GLY A 7 -11.73 8.55 -5.72
C GLY A 7 -10.41 7.86 -5.39
N ALA A 8 -9.38 8.64 -5.07
CA ALA A 8 -8.08 8.09 -4.65
C ALA A 8 -8.18 7.29 -3.34
N LEU A 9 -8.99 7.75 -2.39
CA LEU A 9 -9.23 7.05 -1.13
C LEU A 9 -9.97 5.72 -1.35
N GLU A 10 -11.02 5.72 -2.19
CA GLU A 10 -11.76 4.49 -2.50
C GLU A 10 -10.89 3.46 -3.23
N GLN A 11 -9.96 3.89 -4.09
CA GLN A 11 -9.01 2.99 -4.73
C GLN A 11 -8.08 2.34 -3.69
N ALA A 12 -7.53 3.12 -2.76
CA ALA A 12 -6.70 2.59 -1.68
C ALA A 12 -7.48 1.62 -0.78
N HIS A 13 -8.72 1.95 -0.43
CA HIS A 13 -9.61 1.05 0.30
C HIS A 13 -9.92 -0.23 -0.46
N THR A 14 -10.08 -0.17 -1.78
CA THR A 14 -10.32 -1.35 -2.62
C THR A 14 -9.13 -2.30 -2.56
N MET A 15 -7.90 -1.79 -2.70
CA MET A 15 -6.69 -2.61 -2.60
C MET A 15 -6.53 -3.22 -1.20
N LEU A 16 -6.80 -2.45 -0.16
CA LEU A 16 -6.80 -2.97 1.22
C LEU A 16 -7.79 -4.13 1.38
N ARG A 17 -8.98 -4.03 0.77
CA ARG A 17 -10.01 -5.08 0.81
C ARG A 17 -9.66 -6.34 0.01
N MET A 18 -8.75 -6.25 -0.96
CA MET A 18 -8.26 -7.45 -1.65
C MET A 18 -7.41 -8.31 -0.72
N ILE A 19 -6.63 -7.68 0.16
CA ILE A 19 -5.76 -8.36 1.13
C ILE A 19 -6.51 -8.70 2.44
N LEU A 20 -7.36 -7.78 2.90
CA LEU A 20 -8.21 -7.93 4.08
C LEU A 20 -9.69 -7.92 3.66
N PRO A 21 -10.22 -9.05 3.15
CA PRO A 21 -11.61 -9.15 2.76
C PRO A 21 -12.57 -8.72 3.87
N LYS A 22 -13.79 -8.34 3.47
CA LYS A 22 -14.83 -8.00 4.44
C LYS A 22 -15.06 -9.19 5.39
N GLY A 23 -15.02 -8.91 6.69
CA GLY A 23 -15.15 -9.92 7.74
C GLY A 23 -13.81 -10.40 8.31
N THR A 24 -12.67 -10.04 7.70
CA THR A 24 -11.36 -10.27 8.31
C THR A 24 -11.23 -9.44 9.59
N SER A 25 -10.91 -10.11 10.71
CA SER A 25 -10.61 -9.44 11.97
C SER A 25 -9.27 -8.72 11.90
N PHE A 26 -9.22 -7.50 12.44
CA PHE A 26 -7.96 -6.74 12.57
C PHE A 26 -7.31 -6.93 13.94
N GLU A 27 -7.94 -7.68 14.84
CA GLU A 27 -7.51 -7.88 16.23
C GLU A 27 -6.08 -8.46 16.33
N PHE A 28 -5.71 -9.31 15.37
CA PHE A 28 -4.43 -10.01 15.37
C PHE A 28 -3.41 -9.44 14.39
N LEU A 29 -3.72 -8.32 13.71
CA LEU A 29 -2.75 -7.66 12.85
C LEU A 29 -1.67 -7.00 13.69
N THR A 30 -0.44 -7.43 13.48
CA THR A 30 0.74 -6.79 14.04
C THR A 30 1.15 -5.58 13.19
N GLN A 31 2.04 -4.73 13.72
CA GLN A 31 2.65 -3.67 12.92
C GLN A 31 3.41 -4.24 11.70
N TRP A 32 3.97 -5.46 11.80
CA TRP A 32 4.63 -6.13 10.70
C TRP A 32 3.65 -6.48 9.58
N ASP A 33 2.48 -7.02 9.92
CA ASP A 33 1.41 -7.32 8.96
C ASP A 33 0.94 -6.06 8.26
N VAL A 34 0.68 -5.00 9.03
CA VAL A 34 0.27 -3.70 8.47
C VAL A 34 1.35 -3.18 7.53
N ASN A 35 2.62 -3.14 7.95
CA ASN A 35 3.73 -2.68 7.11
C ASN A 35 3.84 -3.51 5.82
N LEU A 36 3.68 -4.83 5.90
CA LEU A 36 3.70 -5.70 4.72
C LEU A 36 2.60 -5.31 3.74
N ILE A 37 1.36 -5.18 4.23
CA ILE A 37 0.19 -4.76 3.44
C ILE A 37 0.46 -3.42 2.75
N VAL A 38 0.87 -2.38 3.50
CA VAL A 38 1.08 -1.05 2.90
C VAL A 38 2.23 -1.05 1.91
N ASN A 39 3.29 -1.83 2.13
CA ASN A 39 4.42 -1.91 1.20
C ASN A 39 4.00 -2.57 -0.13
N HIS A 40 3.15 -3.60 -0.12
CA HIS A 40 2.56 -4.16 -1.35
C HIS A 40 1.64 -3.16 -2.06
N ILE A 41 0.74 -2.49 -1.33
CA ILE A 41 -0.17 -1.49 -1.90
C ILE A 41 0.60 -0.31 -2.50
N ASN A 42 1.61 0.20 -1.78
CA ASN A 42 2.38 1.36 -2.18
C ASN A 42 3.42 1.06 -3.26
N SER A 43 3.67 -0.21 -3.57
CA SER A 43 4.50 -0.64 -4.70
C SER A 43 3.68 -0.99 -5.95
N THR A 44 2.36 -0.76 -5.92
CA THR A 44 1.50 -0.95 -7.10
C THR A 44 1.43 0.35 -7.92
N PRO A 45 1.74 0.31 -9.24
CA PRO A 45 1.61 1.45 -10.14
C PRO A 45 0.21 2.05 -10.17
N ARG A 46 0.11 3.38 -10.30
CA ARG A 46 -1.18 4.08 -10.46
C ARG A 46 -1.18 4.97 -11.69
N GLU A 47 -2.23 4.85 -12.50
CA GLU A 47 -2.45 5.75 -13.64
C GLU A 47 -2.52 7.22 -13.21
N SER A 48 -3.14 7.50 -12.04
CA SER A 48 -3.22 8.84 -11.46
C SER A 48 -1.87 9.44 -11.07
N LEU A 49 -0.81 8.62 -11.01
CA LEU A 49 0.57 9.02 -10.77
C LEU A 49 1.44 8.88 -12.03
N GLY A 50 0.83 8.80 -13.21
CA GLY A 50 1.56 8.63 -14.47
C GLY A 50 2.28 7.29 -14.58
N GLY A 51 1.75 6.23 -13.95
CA GLY A 51 2.37 4.91 -13.91
C GLY A 51 3.39 4.72 -12.79
N LYS A 52 3.72 5.76 -12.02
CA LYS A 52 4.52 5.61 -10.80
C LYS A 52 3.73 4.92 -9.69
N THR A 53 4.47 4.31 -8.77
CA THR A 53 3.94 3.78 -7.52
C THR A 53 3.81 4.90 -6.48
N PRO A 54 2.91 4.76 -5.48
CA PRO A 54 2.88 5.65 -4.34
C PRO A 54 4.22 5.76 -3.60
N TYR A 55 4.99 4.66 -3.53
CA TYR A 55 6.32 4.67 -2.93
C TYR A 55 7.27 5.60 -3.68
N GLU A 56 7.34 5.51 -5.01
CA GLU A 56 8.18 6.40 -5.84
C GLU A 56 7.78 7.87 -5.70
N ALA A 57 6.47 8.16 -5.75
CA ALA A 57 5.98 9.52 -5.56
C ALA A 57 6.32 10.08 -4.17
N ALA A 58 6.23 9.24 -3.12
CA ALA A 58 6.61 9.61 -1.77
C ALA A 58 8.13 9.79 -1.63
N LEU A 59 8.93 8.96 -2.30
CA LEU A 59 10.39 9.04 -2.29
C LEU A 59 10.88 10.37 -2.89
N GLU A 60 10.29 10.78 -4.02
CA GLU A 60 10.58 12.06 -4.67
C GLU A 60 10.23 13.27 -3.79
N THR A 61 9.20 13.13 -2.94
CA THR A 61 8.68 14.24 -2.13
C THR A 61 9.34 14.34 -0.75
N LEU A 62 9.58 13.20 -0.09
CA LEU A 62 9.98 13.11 1.32
C LEU A 62 11.43 12.65 1.50
N GLY A 63 12.02 12.00 0.50
CA GLY A 63 13.36 11.42 0.61
C GLY A 63 13.41 10.08 1.35
N GLU A 64 14.49 9.35 1.12
CA GLU A 64 14.65 7.95 1.54
C GLU A 64 14.67 7.78 3.06
N ASP A 65 15.32 8.69 3.80
CA ASP A 65 15.45 8.60 5.26
C ASP A 65 14.09 8.66 5.97
N ILE A 66 13.17 9.49 5.49
CA ILE A 66 11.81 9.59 6.03
C ILE A 66 11.04 8.30 5.75
N LEU A 67 11.15 7.75 4.54
CA LEU A 67 10.46 6.50 4.20
C LEU A 67 10.98 5.32 5.03
N LYS A 68 12.30 5.25 5.25
CA LYS A 68 12.92 4.25 6.14
C LYS A 68 12.44 4.40 7.58
N ALA A 69 12.33 5.63 8.09
CA ALA A 69 11.81 5.89 9.43
C ALA A 69 10.34 5.42 9.59
N PHE A 70 9.54 5.50 8.52
CA PHE A 70 8.19 4.94 8.47
C PHE A 70 8.14 3.46 8.14
N GLN A 71 9.28 2.78 8.01
CA GLN A 71 9.39 1.36 7.67
C GLN A 71 8.75 1.01 6.31
N LEU A 72 8.75 2.00 5.40
CA LEU A 72 8.30 1.85 4.03
C LEU A 72 9.45 1.38 3.16
N LYS A 73 9.19 0.36 2.33
CA LYS A 73 10.15 -0.18 1.38
C LYS A 73 9.45 -0.50 0.05
N PRO A 74 10.16 -0.37 -1.08
CA PRO A 74 9.61 -0.81 -2.34
C PRO A 74 9.56 -2.35 -2.37
N ILE A 75 8.60 -2.88 -3.12
CA ILE A 75 8.50 -4.30 -3.47
C ILE A 75 8.66 -4.39 -4.99
N ALA A 76 9.45 -5.35 -5.46
CA ALA A 76 9.63 -5.56 -6.89
C ALA A 76 8.28 -5.86 -7.55
N LEU A 77 8.05 -5.37 -8.76
CA LEU A 77 6.73 -5.40 -9.40
C LEU A 77 6.18 -6.84 -9.56
N ASP A 78 7.05 -7.79 -9.83
CA ASP A 78 6.75 -9.22 -9.94
C ASP A 78 6.52 -9.91 -8.59
N GLU A 79 6.91 -9.28 -7.49
CA GLU A 79 6.68 -9.74 -6.12
C GLU A 79 5.46 -9.08 -5.45
N VAL A 80 4.86 -8.06 -6.08
CA VAL A 80 3.65 -7.42 -5.55
C VAL A 80 2.49 -8.42 -5.55
N ASN A 81 1.95 -8.69 -4.35
CA ASN A 81 0.80 -9.55 -4.15
C ASN A 81 -0.26 -8.82 -3.32
N LEU A 82 -1.46 -8.66 -3.89
CA LEU A 82 -2.59 -7.98 -3.26
C LEU A 82 -3.67 -8.97 -2.78
N THR A 83 -3.31 -10.22 -2.55
CA THR A 83 -4.23 -11.26 -2.06
C THR A 83 -3.99 -11.55 -0.58
N PRO A 84 -4.93 -12.21 0.12
CA PRO A 84 -4.76 -12.52 1.54
C PRO A 84 -3.57 -13.42 1.85
N SER A 85 -3.01 -14.13 0.86
CA SER A 85 -1.91 -15.08 1.07
C SER A 85 -0.64 -14.44 1.64
N ILE A 86 -0.45 -13.12 1.52
CA ILE A 86 0.71 -12.44 2.10
C ILE A 86 0.74 -12.47 3.63
N LEU A 87 -0.38 -12.76 4.28
CA LEU A 87 -0.50 -12.81 5.76
C LEU A 87 -0.43 -14.23 6.33
N TYR A 88 -0.39 -15.25 5.49
CA TYR A 88 -0.33 -16.65 5.92
C TYR A 88 1.05 -17.21 5.56
N HIS A 89 1.91 -17.34 6.58
CA HIS A 89 3.23 -17.95 6.48
C HIS A 89 3.24 -19.34 7.13
#